data_AF-A0A1F5BJM6-F1
#
_entry.id   AF-A0A1F5BJM6-F1
#
_cell.length_a   1.000
_cell.length_b   1.000
_cell.length_c   1.000
_cell.angle_alpha   90.00
_cell.angle_beta   90.00
_cell.angle_gamma   90.00
#
_symmetry.space_group_name_H-M   'P 1'
#
loop_
_entity.id
_entity.type
_entity.pdbx_description
1 polymer ?
#
loop_
_entity_poly.entity_id
_entity_poly.type
_entity_poly.pdbx_seq_one_letter_code
_entity_poly.pdbx_strand_id
1 'polypeptide(L)'
;MDQEHTKDWLKENWFKAGILISILIIAYSFYHVLVVKPEREAKREEAAKIEAQLVEEQRKTKAKEDLASCVTTAESNYSSIWFGECKARGLLSQWCIETENLDFQEYLTKLGIPEEEYKKQRGITDDKAFSAILDYFERKEDCSCSLPLAIADRKNESLKDAKDICYKQYPQN
;
A
#
# COMPACT_ATOMS: atom_id res chain seq x y z
N MET A 1 -33.48 -30.05 -51.01
CA MET A 1 -34.61 -29.72 -50.10
C MET A 1 -35.30 -28.54 -50.75
N ASP A 2 -36.40 -28.81 -51.45
CA ASP A 2 -36.92 -27.94 -52.51
C ASP A 2 -37.57 -26.67 -51.95
N GLN A 3 -37.05 -25.52 -52.39
CA GLN A 3 -37.58 -24.21 -52.05
C GLN A 3 -38.97 -23.93 -52.63
N GLU A 4 -39.44 -24.72 -53.61
CA GLU A 4 -40.77 -24.57 -54.19
C GLU A 4 -41.85 -25.18 -53.28
N HIS A 5 -41.59 -26.37 -52.72
CA HIS A 5 -42.55 -27.05 -51.84
C HIS A 5 -42.81 -26.30 -50.53
N THR A 6 -41.82 -25.58 -50.00
CA THR A 6 -42.00 -24.78 -48.78
C THR A 6 -42.86 -23.54 -49.02
N LYS A 7 -42.84 -22.95 -50.22
CA LYS A 7 -43.61 -21.74 -50.57
C LYS A 7 -45.11 -22.04 -50.69
N ASP A 8 -45.47 -23.15 -51.32
CA ASP A 8 -46.88 -23.52 -51.51
C ASP A 8 -47.54 -23.93 -50.19
N TRP A 9 -46.83 -24.67 -49.35
CA TRP A 9 -47.29 -24.99 -48.00
C TRP A 9 -47.48 -23.73 -47.14
N LEU A 10 -46.57 -22.75 -47.25
CA LEU A 10 -46.67 -21.49 -46.51
C LEU A 10 -47.90 -20.69 -46.96
N LYS A 11 -48.21 -20.63 -48.26
CA LYS A 11 -49.40 -19.91 -48.77
C LYS A 11 -50.70 -20.50 -48.27
N GLU A 12 -50.77 -21.82 -48.08
CA GLU A 12 -51.97 -22.48 -47.58
C GLU A 12 -52.12 -22.38 -46.06
N ASN A 13 -50.99 -22.31 -45.33
CA ASN A 13 -50.96 -22.34 -43.86
C ASN A 13 -50.49 -21.03 -43.20
N TRP A 14 -50.35 -19.93 -43.95
CA TRP A 14 -49.75 -18.68 -43.46
C TRP A 14 -50.43 -18.12 -42.21
N PHE A 15 -51.75 -18.22 -42.12
CA PHE A 15 -52.52 -17.77 -40.95
C PHE A 15 -52.21 -18.62 -39.71
N LYS A 16 -52.13 -19.96 -39.85
CA LYS A 16 -51.77 -20.87 -38.75
C LYS A 16 -50.32 -20.67 -38.32
N ALA A 17 -49.42 -20.46 -39.28
CA ALA A 17 -48.02 -20.13 -39.01
C ALA A 17 -47.90 -18.79 -38.26
N GLY A 18 -48.70 -17.77 -38.63
CA GLY A 18 -48.75 -16.48 -37.94
C GLY A 18 -49.21 -16.58 -36.48
N ILE A 19 -50.21 -17.41 -36.18
CA ILE A 19 -50.66 -17.67 -34.81
C ILE A 19 -49.55 -18.35 -33.98
N LEU A 20 -48.90 -19.38 -34.54
CA LEU A 20 -47.81 -20.08 -33.86
C LEU A 20 -46.63 -19.15 -33.54
N ILE A 21 -46.23 -18.32 -34.50
CA ILE A 21 -45.17 -17.32 -34.30
C ILE A 21 -45.58 -16.31 -33.21
N SER A 22 -46.83 -15.86 -33.21
CA SER A 22 -47.34 -14.93 -32.19
C SER A 22 -47.26 -15.53 -30.78
N ILE A 23 -47.65 -16.81 -30.62
CA ILE A 23 -47.55 -17.52 -29.34
C ILE A 23 -46.09 -17.65 -28.90
N LEU A 24 -45.17 -17.96 -29.82
CA LEU A 24 -43.74 -18.06 -29.51
C LEU A 24 -43.14 -16.72 -29.08
N ILE A 25 -43.51 -15.61 -29.74
CA ILE A 25 -43.05 -14.27 -29.36
C ILE A 25 -43.56 -13.90 -27.96
N ILE A 26 -44.83 -14.20 -27.67
CA ILE A 26 -45.43 -13.96 -26.35
C ILE A 26 -44.70 -14.80 -25.29
N ALA A 27 -44.55 -16.11 -25.51
CA ALA A 27 -43.85 -17.00 -24.59
C ALA A 27 -42.39 -16.57 -24.33
N TYR A 28 -41.67 -16.18 -25.39
CA TYR A 28 -40.30 -15.65 -25.28
C TYR A 28 -40.24 -14.35 -24.46
N SER A 29 -41.20 -13.45 -24.69
CA SER A 29 -41.28 -12.18 -23.95
C SER A 29 -41.54 -12.43 -22.47
N PHE A 30 -42.45 -13.35 -22.12
CA PHE A 30 -42.70 -13.75 -20.74
C PHE A 30 -41.48 -14.40 -20.09
N TYR A 31 -40.80 -15.31 -20.78
CA TYR A 31 -39.55 -15.91 -20.29
C TYR A 31 -38.48 -14.84 -20.00
N HIS A 32 -38.30 -13.88 -20.91
CA HIS A 32 -37.30 -12.84 -20.73
C HIS A 32 -37.65 -11.88 -19.58
N VAL A 33 -38.93 -11.57 -19.37
CA VAL A 33 -39.37 -10.70 -18.28
C VAL A 33 -39.34 -11.40 -16.92
N LEU A 34 -39.80 -12.66 -16.85
CA LEU A 34 -39.95 -13.39 -15.58
C LEU A 34 -38.66 -14.08 -15.11
N VAL A 35 -37.75 -14.44 -16.02
CA VAL A 35 -36.55 -15.21 -15.67
C VAL A 35 -35.28 -14.39 -15.90
N VAL A 36 -35.08 -13.87 -17.12
CA VAL A 36 -33.80 -13.25 -17.50
C VAL A 36 -33.58 -11.89 -16.82
N LYS A 37 -34.61 -11.04 -16.74
CA LYS A 37 -34.51 -9.73 -16.08
C LYS A 37 -34.14 -9.84 -14.59
N PRO A 38 -34.86 -10.58 -13.74
CA PRO A 38 -34.54 -10.65 -12.32
C PRO A 38 -33.17 -11.29 -12.06
N GLU A 39 -32.75 -12.29 -12.84
CA GLU A 39 -31.40 -12.87 -12.71
C GLU A 39 -30.30 -11.85 -13.02
N ARG A 40 -30.48 -11.03 -14.06
CA ARG A 40 -29.53 -9.97 -14.40
C ARG A 40 -29.49 -8.87 -13.34
N GLU A 41 -30.63 -8.51 -12.77
CA GLU A 41 -30.70 -7.51 -11.70
C GLU A 41 -30.04 -8.03 -10.42
N ALA A 42 -30.29 -9.28 -10.03
CA ALA A 42 -29.61 -9.91 -8.89
C ALA A 42 -28.08 -9.93 -9.06
N LYS A 43 -27.58 -10.29 -10.25
CA LYS A 43 -26.14 -10.27 -10.56
C LYS A 43 -25.55 -8.86 -10.51
N ARG A 44 -26.30 -7.84 -10.94
CA ARG A 44 -25.86 -6.44 -10.86
C ARG A 44 -25.83 -5.96 -9.41
N GLU A 45 -26.80 -6.33 -8.60
CA GLU A 45 -26.83 -5.99 -7.18
C GLU A 45 -25.68 -6.67 -6.43
N GLU A 46 -25.40 -7.94 -6.71
CA GLU A 46 -24.25 -8.66 -6.15
C GLU A 46 -22.92 -8.01 -6.57
N ALA A 47 -22.76 -7.70 -7.86
CA ALA A 47 -21.57 -7.01 -8.35
C ALA A 47 -21.40 -5.62 -7.70
N ALA A 48 -22.47 -4.86 -7.52
CA ALA A 48 -22.44 -3.57 -6.85
C ALA A 48 -22.09 -3.70 -5.35
N LYS A 49 -22.57 -4.75 -4.68
CA LYS A 49 -22.19 -5.04 -3.28
C LYS A 49 -20.71 -5.41 -3.17
N ILE A 50 -20.20 -6.24 -4.07
CA ILE A 50 -18.78 -6.61 -4.12
C ILE A 50 -17.91 -5.38 -4.40
N GLU A 51 -18.30 -4.55 -5.36
CA GLU A 51 -17.58 -3.31 -5.70
C GLU A 51 -17.58 -2.34 -4.51
N ALA A 52 -18.72 -2.15 -3.84
CA ALA A 52 -18.81 -1.31 -2.65
C ALA A 52 -17.93 -1.83 -1.50
N GLN A 53 -17.91 -3.15 -1.27
CA GLN A 53 -17.02 -3.78 -0.28
C GLN A 53 -15.55 -3.57 -0.63
N LEU A 54 -15.17 -3.78 -1.90
CA LEU A 54 -13.80 -3.58 -2.38
C LEU A 54 -13.35 -2.12 -2.20
N VAL A 55 -14.22 -1.16 -2.54
CA VAL A 55 -13.94 0.27 -2.37
C VAL A 55 -13.81 0.64 -0.89
N GLU A 56 -14.65 0.06 -0.02
CA GLU A 56 -14.56 0.28 1.43
C GLU A 56 -13.25 -0.29 2.01
N GLU A 57 -12.87 -1.52 1.62
CA GLU A 57 -11.59 -2.11 2.03
C GLU A 57 -10.40 -1.30 1.53
N GLN A 58 -10.41 -0.84 0.28
CA GLN A 58 -9.37 0.02 -0.26
C GLN A 58 -9.25 1.34 0.52
N ARG A 59 -10.37 1.95 0.91
CA ARG A 59 -10.37 3.15 1.75
C ARG A 59 -9.76 2.89 3.12
N LYS A 60 -10.11 1.76 3.76
CA LYS A 60 -9.54 1.36 5.06
C LYS A 60 -8.04 1.09 4.97
N THR A 61 -7.59 0.38 3.94
CA THR A 61 -6.16 0.11 3.71
C THR A 61 -5.40 1.42 3.47
N LYS A 62 -5.91 2.29 2.60
CA LYS A 62 -5.29 3.59 2.34
C LYS A 62 -5.21 4.45 3.60
N ALA A 63 -6.28 4.50 4.41
CA ALA A 63 -6.26 5.25 5.66
C ALA A 63 -5.20 4.73 6.65
N LYS A 64 -4.95 3.41 6.69
CA LYS A 64 -3.87 2.80 7.49
C LYS A 64 -2.49 3.16 6.96
N GLU A 65 -2.30 3.11 5.65
CA GLU A 65 -1.04 3.51 5.00
C GLU A 65 -0.74 5.00 5.23
N ASP A 66 -1.75 5.86 5.06
CA ASP A 66 -1.63 7.30 5.28
C ASP A 66 -1.31 7.61 6.76
N LEU A 67 -1.96 6.90 7.71
CA LEU A 67 -1.62 7.01 9.14
C LEU A 67 -0.18 6.58 9.41
N ALA A 68 0.23 5.42 8.91
CA ALA A 68 1.58 4.89 9.12
C ALA A 68 2.63 5.87 8.57
N SER A 69 2.42 6.37 7.35
CA SER A 69 3.27 7.38 6.72
C SER A 69 3.37 8.68 7.55
N CYS A 70 2.23 9.17 8.08
CA CYS A 70 2.21 10.33 8.96
C CYS A 70 3.03 10.10 10.24
N VAL A 71 2.85 8.96 10.91
CA VAL A 71 3.58 8.60 12.13
C VAL A 71 5.08 8.46 11.85
N THR A 72 5.47 7.77 10.78
CA THR A 72 6.88 7.61 10.38
C THR A 72 7.52 8.97 10.07
N THR A 73 6.78 9.89 9.44
CA THR A 73 7.26 11.26 9.19
C THR A 73 7.48 12.02 10.50
N ALA A 74 6.55 11.91 11.46
CA ALA A 74 6.71 12.53 12.77
C ALA A 74 7.94 11.99 13.53
N GLU A 75 8.17 10.67 13.48
CA GLU A 75 9.33 10.01 14.09
C GLU A 75 10.65 10.41 13.41
N SER A 76 10.68 10.45 12.08
CA SER A 76 11.86 10.88 11.31
C SER A 76 12.23 12.33 11.64
N ASN A 77 11.24 13.22 11.68
CA ASN A 77 11.44 14.62 12.06
C ASN A 77 11.95 14.74 13.50
N TYR A 78 11.37 14.00 14.43
CA TYR A 78 11.84 13.95 15.82
C TYR A 78 13.29 13.50 15.91
N SER A 79 13.66 12.40 15.25
CA SER A 79 15.02 11.87 15.25
C SER A 79 16.02 12.86 14.65
N SER A 80 15.68 13.53 13.55
CA SER A 80 16.52 14.56 12.94
C SER A 80 16.72 15.77 13.86
N ILE A 81 15.65 16.24 14.51
CA ILE A 81 15.74 17.34 15.48
C ILE A 81 16.56 16.93 16.70
N TRP A 82 16.36 15.72 17.21
CA TRP A 82 17.13 15.19 18.35
C TRP A 82 18.63 15.13 18.02
N PHE A 83 18.97 14.57 16.86
CA PHE A 83 20.34 14.51 16.37
C PHE A 83 20.94 15.91 16.24
N GLY A 84 20.19 16.86 15.66
CA GLY A 84 20.61 18.26 15.53
C GLY A 84 20.89 18.94 16.86
N GLU A 85 20.07 18.72 17.88
CA GLU A 85 20.29 19.24 19.25
C GLU A 85 21.55 18.63 19.87
N CYS A 86 21.76 17.34 19.69
CA CYS A 86 22.96 16.68 20.18
C CYS A 86 24.23 17.17 19.48
N LYS A 87 24.17 17.36 18.16
CA LYS A 87 25.24 17.94 17.36
C LYS A 87 25.59 19.34 17.84
N ALA A 88 24.59 20.21 18.00
CA ALA A 88 24.78 21.59 18.46
C ALA A 88 25.41 21.68 19.87
N ARG A 89 25.21 20.65 20.69
CA ARG A 89 25.77 20.53 22.04
C ARG A 89 27.11 19.82 22.11
N GLY A 90 27.64 19.33 20.98
CA GLY A 90 28.88 18.54 20.97
C GLY A 90 28.75 17.18 21.67
N LEU A 91 27.55 16.62 21.73
CA LEU A 91 27.27 15.32 22.36
C LEU A 91 27.44 14.14 21.40
N LEU A 92 27.71 14.41 20.13
CA LEU A 92 27.93 13.40 19.11
C LEU A 92 29.41 13.32 18.74
N SER A 93 29.88 12.10 18.46
CA SER A 93 31.21 11.90 17.89
C SER A 93 31.28 12.46 16.46
N GLN A 94 32.49 12.81 16.02
CA GLN A 94 32.72 13.25 14.65
C GLN A 94 32.26 12.19 13.63
N TRP A 95 32.50 10.91 13.93
CA TRP A 95 32.06 9.79 13.11
C TRP A 95 30.53 9.82 12.93
N CYS A 96 29.76 9.96 14.01
CA CYS A 96 28.30 10.03 13.94
C CYS A 96 27.79 11.20 13.09
N ILE A 97 28.44 12.36 13.20
CA ILE A 97 28.10 13.55 12.41
C ILE A 97 28.37 13.30 10.92
N GLU A 98 29.46 12.61 10.59
CA GLU A 98 29.87 12.35 9.21
C GLU A 98 29.08 11.25 8.53
N THR A 99 28.49 10.32 9.29
CA THR A 99 27.75 9.14 8.79
C THR A 99 26.23 9.26 8.92
N GLU A 100 25.71 10.33 9.53
CA GLU A 100 24.26 10.57 9.73
C GLU A 100 23.43 10.22 8.48
N ASN A 101 23.83 10.80 7.34
CA ASN A 101 23.10 10.70 6.08
C ASN A 101 23.77 9.79 5.06
N LEU A 102 24.77 8.99 5.46
CA LEU A 102 25.41 8.04 4.57
C LEU A 102 24.79 6.65 4.76
N ASP A 103 24.51 5.98 3.65
CA ASP A 103 24.40 4.53 3.66
C ASP A 103 25.78 3.87 3.73
N PHE A 104 25.80 2.54 3.89
CA PHE A 104 27.05 1.80 4.03
C PHE A 104 27.96 1.94 2.80
N GLN A 105 27.40 1.92 1.59
CA GLN A 105 28.17 2.01 0.35
C GLN A 105 28.71 3.43 0.13
N GLU A 106 27.91 4.45 0.43
CA GLU A 106 28.35 5.85 0.41
C GLU A 106 29.45 6.10 1.44
N TYR A 107 29.36 5.49 2.61
CA TYR A 107 30.39 5.55 3.64
C TYR A 107 31.72 4.93 3.17
N LEU A 108 31.69 3.72 2.60
CA LEU A 108 32.88 3.07 2.02
C LEU A 108 33.49 3.91 0.89
N THR A 109 32.64 4.43 0.01
CA THR A 109 33.04 5.29 -1.11
C THR A 109 33.72 6.57 -0.61
N LYS A 110 33.16 7.21 0.41
CA LYS A 110 33.73 8.41 1.03
C LYS A 110 35.10 8.15 1.65
N LEU A 111 35.31 6.96 2.21
CA LEU A 111 36.61 6.55 2.75
C LEU A 111 37.58 6.06 1.68
N GLY A 112 37.11 5.77 0.46
CA GLY A 112 37.92 5.20 -0.60
C GLY A 112 38.43 3.79 -0.29
N ILE A 113 37.67 3.01 0.50
CA ILE A 113 38.05 1.65 0.90
C ILE A 113 37.05 0.61 0.36
N PRO A 114 37.53 -0.58 -0.04
CA PRO A 114 36.64 -1.71 -0.32
C PRO A 114 36.10 -2.32 0.98
N GLU A 115 34.98 -3.05 0.88
CA GLU A 115 34.34 -3.72 2.03
C GLU A 115 35.28 -4.66 2.79
N GLU A 116 36.14 -5.40 2.07
CA GLU A 116 37.10 -6.32 2.70
C GLU A 116 38.14 -5.61 3.57
N GLU A 117 38.55 -4.41 3.16
CA GLU A 117 39.46 -3.59 3.97
C GLU A 117 38.72 -3.01 5.18
N TYR A 118 37.44 -2.65 5.05
CA TYR A 118 36.59 -2.29 6.18
C TYR A 118 36.51 -3.43 7.20
N LYS A 119 36.16 -4.66 6.76
CA LYS A 119 36.08 -5.85 7.64
C LYS A 119 37.39 -6.06 8.39
N LYS A 120 38.52 -5.97 7.69
CA LYS A 120 39.86 -6.12 8.28
C LYS A 120 40.16 -5.05 9.33
N GLN A 121 39.87 -3.77 9.03
CA GLN A 121 40.06 -2.66 9.97
C GLN A 121 39.20 -2.81 11.23
N ARG A 122 38.03 -3.42 11.09
CA ARG A 122 37.08 -3.65 12.19
C ARG A 122 37.31 -4.96 12.95
N GLY A 123 38.22 -5.81 12.47
CA GLY A 123 38.46 -7.13 13.06
C GLY A 123 37.28 -8.08 12.88
N ILE A 124 36.45 -7.87 11.85
CA ILE A 124 35.31 -8.72 11.52
C ILE A 124 35.87 -9.97 10.83
N THR A 125 35.81 -11.11 11.52
CA THR A 125 36.28 -12.41 11.00
C THR A 125 35.15 -13.25 10.39
N ASP A 126 33.90 -12.77 10.48
CA ASP A 126 32.73 -13.45 9.93
C ASP A 126 32.65 -13.23 8.42
N ASP A 127 32.68 -14.33 7.66
CA ASP A 127 32.63 -14.37 6.20
C ASP A 127 31.22 -14.17 5.63
N LYS A 128 30.20 -14.02 6.48
CA LYS A 128 28.85 -13.67 6.03
C LYS A 128 28.83 -12.37 5.22
N ALA A 129 28.06 -12.41 4.14
CA ALA A 129 27.86 -11.27 3.22
C ALA A 129 27.35 -9.98 3.88
N PHE A 130 26.78 -10.05 5.09
CA PHE A 130 26.19 -8.90 5.78
C PHE A 130 26.95 -8.48 7.03
N SER A 131 28.06 -9.14 7.40
CA SER A 131 28.76 -8.86 8.67
C SER A 131 29.27 -7.41 8.75
N ALA A 132 29.78 -6.87 7.65
CA ALA A 132 30.22 -5.48 7.57
C ALA A 132 29.07 -4.46 7.65
N ILE A 133 27.97 -4.77 6.97
CA ILE A 133 26.76 -3.94 6.97
C ILE A 133 26.15 -3.91 8.37
N LEU A 134 26.10 -5.04 9.07
CA LEU A 134 25.60 -5.14 10.44
C LEU A 134 26.47 -4.33 11.41
N ASP A 135 27.80 -4.48 11.40
CA ASP A 135 28.70 -3.66 12.24
C ASP A 135 28.51 -2.17 11.95
N TYR A 136 28.32 -1.77 10.68
CA TYR A 136 28.02 -0.38 10.33
C TYR A 136 26.73 0.13 10.98
N PHE A 137 25.65 -0.65 10.89
CA PHE A 137 24.36 -0.26 11.48
C PHE A 137 24.39 -0.27 13.00
N GLU A 138 24.98 -1.27 13.64
CA GLU A 138 25.15 -1.32 15.10
C GLU A 138 25.89 -0.09 15.61
N ARG A 139 26.97 0.33 14.94
CA ARG A 139 27.67 1.57 15.30
C ARG A 139 26.81 2.80 15.07
N LYS A 140 25.99 2.81 14.03
CA LYS A 140 25.08 3.94 13.76
C LYS A 140 23.99 4.03 14.82
N GLU A 141 23.55 2.90 15.38
CA GLU A 141 22.67 2.86 16.56
C GLU A 141 23.36 3.40 17.82
N ASP A 142 24.67 3.19 17.97
CA ASP A 142 25.48 3.80 19.04
C ASP A 142 25.57 5.34 18.93
N CYS A 143 25.16 5.96 17.82
CA CYS A 143 25.07 7.42 17.69
C CYS A 143 23.93 8.07 18.49
N SER A 144 23.47 7.40 19.54
CA SER A 144 22.55 7.96 20.51
C SER A 144 23.23 8.97 21.44
N CYS A 145 22.44 9.90 21.94
CA CYS A 145 22.90 10.97 22.81
C CYS A 145 21.82 11.30 23.84
N SER A 146 22.25 11.68 25.04
CA SER A 146 21.34 12.08 26.12
C SER A 146 21.24 13.60 26.18
N LEU A 147 20.06 14.13 25.84
CA LEU A 147 19.76 15.55 26.02
C LEU A 147 19.43 15.86 27.48
N PRO A 148 19.67 17.11 27.94
CA PRO A 148 19.17 17.55 29.25
C PRO A 148 17.66 17.35 29.37
N LEU A 149 17.20 16.94 30.56
CA LEU A 149 15.81 16.50 30.81
C LEU A 149 14.76 17.48 30.26
N ALA A 150 14.87 18.77 30.57
CA ALA A 150 13.93 19.78 30.10
C ALA A 150 13.83 19.88 28.56
N ILE A 151 14.90 19.55 27.83
CA ILE A 151 14.92 19.55 26.37
C ILE A 151 14.36 18.23 25.86
N ALA A 152 14.80 17.11 26.43
CA ALA A 152 14.29 15.79 26.10
C ALA A 152 12.76 15.73 26.25
N ASP A 153 12.23 16.18 27.38
CA ASP A 153 10.80 16.22 27.68
C ASP A 153 10.03 17.04 26.63
N ARG A 154 10.53 18.23 26.30
CA ARG A 154 9.91 19.10 25.29
C ARG A 154 9.89 18.43 23.90
N LYS A 155 10.95 17.73 23.51
CA LYS A 155 10.99 17.02 22.21
C LYS A 155 10.07 15.79 22.22
N ASN A 156 10.03 15.05 23.33
CA ASN A 156 9.12 13.93 23.52
C ASN A 156 7.66 14.37 23.46
N GLU A 157 7.32 15.50 24.09
CA GLU A 157 6.00 16.10 24.02
C GLU A 157 5.66 16.53 22.59
N SER A 158 6.61 17.16 21.88
CA SER A 158 6.42 17.52 20.46
C SER A 158 6.16 16.30 19.56
N LEU A 159 6.85 15.18 19.79
CA LEU A 159 6.61 13.93 19.07
C LEU A 159 5.22 13.36 19.38
N LYS A 160 4.83 13.39 20.67
CA LYS A 160 3.51 12.94 21.10
C LYS A 160 2.41 13.75 20.43
N ASP A 161 2.51 15.07 20.44
CA ASP A 161 1.54 15.97 19.80
C ASP A 161 1.45 15.70 18.29
N ALA A 162 2.59 15.50 17.61
CA ALA A 162 2.61 15.17 16.20
C ALA A 162 1.92 13.82 15.90
N LYS A 163 2.17 12.79 16.72
CA LYS A 163 1.46 11.50 16.61
C LYS A 163 -0.04 11.65 16.85
N ASP A 164 -0.43 12.42 17.88
CA ASP A 164 -1.83 12.68 18.19
C ASP A 164 -2.56 13.41 17.04
N ILE A 165 -1.87 14.31 16.33
CA ILE A 165 -2.38 14.93 15.10
C ILE A 165 -2.62 13.87 14.01
N CYS A 166 -1.68 12.96 13.79
CA CYS A 166 -1.83 11.87 12.82
C CYS A 166 -3.06 10.99 13.14
N TYR A 167 -3.23 10.58 14.41
CA TYR A 167 -4.39 9.77 14.80
C TYR A 167 -5.72 10.51 14.69
N LYS A 168 -5.75 11.83 14.92
CA LYS A 168 -6.95 12.66 14.71
C LYS A 168 -7.29 12.82 13.23
N GLN A 169 -6.28 12.93 12.37
CA GLN A 169 -6.46 13.10 10.93
C GLN A 169 -6.89 11.80 10.23
N TYR A 170 -6.40 10.65 10.71
CA TYR A 170 -6.69 9.32 10.15
C TYR A 170 -7.33 8.40 11.20
N PRO A 171 -8.60 8.66 11.59
CA PRO A 171 -9.30 7.84 12.57
C PRO A 171 -9.45 6.40 12.06
N GLN A 172 -9.30 5.44 12.98
CA GLN A 172 -9.30 4.00 12.68
C GLN A 172 -10.70 3.37 12.73
N ASN A 173 -11.76 4.17 12.64
CA ASN A 173 -13.16 3.74 12.74
C ASN A 173 -13.73 3.28 11.39
#